data_AF-A0A963PG91-F1
#
_entry.id   AF-A0A963PG91-F1
#
_cell.length_a   1.000
_cell.length_b   1.000
_cell.length_c   1.000
_cell.angle_alpha   90.00
_cell.angle_beta   90.00
_cell.angle_gamma   90.00
#
_symmetry.space_group_name_H-M   'P 1'
#
loop_
_entity.id
_entity.type
_entity.pdbx_description
1 polymer ?
#
loop_
_entity_poly.entity_id
_entity_poly.type
_entity_poly.pdbx_seq_one_letter_code
_entity_poly.pdbx_strand_id
1 'polypeptide(L)'
;MTPTTVPARRSLLIRGAGLVATTALPAWLAPALAQGQSLRPTPRQTEGPYYPVALPADTDFDLLRSGTLAYGKGRPAWVTGTVTDTRGTPLAGGEIEIWQCDQDGHYHHPGDGGRADPAFQGFGKVTLGRDGSYRFRTLRPAPYSGRTPHIHVKVRLDGQELLTTQFYVLGEPGNARDFLWRQLDEAGQAALTRPFVAGPDGDRAEYAVVVQA
;
A
#
# COMPACT_ATOMS: atom_id res chain seq x y z
N MET A 1 50.61 13.27 77.70
CA MET A 1 50.46 14.30 76.65
C MET A 1 49.02 14.84 76.73
N THR A 2 48.83 15.90 77.49
CA THR A 2 47.68 16.82 77.44
C THR A 2 47.90 17.83 76.29
N PRO A 3 46.94 18.68 75.83
CA PRO A 3 45.70 19.10 76.53
C PRO A 3 44.44 19.37 75.64
N THR A 4 43.32 19.67 76.32
CA THR A 4 42.25 20.69 76.00
C THR A 4 41.44 20.59 74.70
N THR A 5 40.12 20.80 74.66
CA THR A 5 39.38 21.97 75.18
C THR A 5 37.86 21.69 75.30
N VAL A 6 37.23 22.35 76.28
CA VAL A 6 35.82 22.39 76.77
C VAL A 6 35.05 23.57 76.06
N PRO A 7 33.78 24.00 76.30
CA PRO A 7 32.45 23.41 76.63
C PRO A 7 31.30 23.76 75.62
N ALA A 8 30.11 23.19 75.86
CA ALA A 8 28.72 23.75 75.79
C ALA A 8 28.25 24.72 74.67
N ARG A 9 27.04 24.49 74.12
CA ARG A 9 25.83 25.34 74.32
C ARG A 9 24.58 24.80 73.59
N ARG A 10 23.44 24.96 74.25
CA ARG A 10 22.06 24.77 73.75
C ARG A 10 21.69 25.84 72.72
N SER A 11 20.95 25.47 71.68
CA SER A 11 19.98 26.32 70.95
C SER A 11 19.23 25.45 69.94
N LEU A 12 17.95 25.13 70.20
CA LEU A 12 16.74 25.84 69.75
C LEU A 12 16.20 25.33 68.39
N LEU A 13 15.02 24.72 68.52
CA LEU A 13 13.95 24.52 67.54
C LEU A 13 14.01 25.43 66.30
N ILE A 14 13.62 24.90 65.14
CA ILE A 14 12.46 25.39 64.40
C ILE A 14 11.90 24.22 63.57
N ARG A 15 10.64 23.86 63.87
CA ARG A 15 9.77 23.10 62.98
C ARG A 15 9.38 24.03 61.84
N GLY A 16 9.70 23.66 60.61
CA GLY A 16 9.20 24.29 59.40
C GLY A 16 8.58 23.24 58.50
N ALA A 17 7.29 22.98 58.67
CA ALA A 17 6.51 22.21 57.70
C ALA A 17 6.28 23.11 56.47
N GLY A 18 7.08 22.91 55.43
CA GLY A 18 6.84 23.52 54.12
C GLY A 18 5.67 22.81 53.45
N LEU A 19 4.52 23.46 53.39
CA LEU A 19 3.37 23.03 52.60
C LEU A 19 3.71 23.26 51.12
N VAL A 20 4.20 22.23 50.41
CA VAL A 20 4.27 22.26 48.95
C VAL A 20 2.85 22.03 48.44
N ALA A 21 2.16 23.12 48.09
CA ALA A 21 0.89 23.04 47.38
C ALA A 21 1.18 22.60 45.94
N THR A 22 1.25 21.30 45.70
CA THR A 22 1.17 20.74 44.34
C THR A 22 -0.26 20.93 43.86
N THR A 23 -0.50 21.96 43.05
CA THR A 23 -1.74 22.03 42.25
C THR A 23 -1.69 20.92 41.21
N ALA A 24 -2.14 19.72 41.61
CA ALA A 24 -2.43 18.66 40.67
C ALA A 24 -3.59 19.14 39.80
N LEU A 25 -3.27 19.52 38.55
CA LEU A 25 -4.30 19.73 37.54
C LEU A 25 -5.12 18.43 37.46
N PRO A 26 -6.47 18.51 37.49
CA PRO A 26 -7.29 17.32 37.33
C PRO A 26 -6.99 16.70 35.97
N ALA A 27 -6.65 15.41 35.97
CA ALA A 27 -6.27 14.60 34.80
C ALA A 27 -7.37 14.46 33.72
N TRP A 28 -8.42 15.28 33.78
CA TRP A 28 -9.62 15.25 32.93
C TRP A 28 -9.63 16.37 31.87
N LEU A 29 -8.55 17.15 31.77
CA LEU A 29 -8.36 18.22 30.76
C LEU A 29 -7.11 18.02 29.89
N ALA A 30 -6.64 16.78 29.73
CA ALA A 30 -5.79 16.46 28.60
C ALA A 30 -6.72 16.19 27.40
N PRO A 31 -6.82 17.06 26.37
CA PRO A 31 -7.25 16.56 25.09
C PRO A 31 -6.25 15.47 24.74
N ALA A 32 -6.72 14.22 24.67
CA ALA A 32 -5.98 13.16 24.04
C ALA A 32 -5.81 13.56 22.57
N LEU A 33 -4.78 14.36 22.28
CA LEU A 33 -4.18 14.42 20.97
C LEU A 33 -3.48 13.08 20.76
N ALA A 34 -4.28 12.01 20.64
CA ALA A 34 -3.93 10.93 19.76
C ALA A 34 -3.93 11.57 18.36
N GLN A 35 -2.83 12.24 18.03
CA GLN A 35 -2.44 12.43 16.64
C GLN A 35 -2.19 11.03 16.12
N GLY A 36 -3.26 10.33 15.72
CA GLY A 36 -3.17 9.10 14.98
C GLY A 36 -2.25 9.39 13.81
N GLN A 37 -1.14 8.65 13.73
CA GLN A 37 -0.15 8.85 12.70
C GLN A 37 -0.86 8.73 11.35
N SER A 38 -0.94 9.83 10.60
CA SER A 38 -1.54 9.82 9.26
C SER A 38 -0.70 8.91 8.38
N LEU A 39 -1.31 7.87 7.83
CA LEU A 39 -0.68 6.99 6.87
C LEU A 39 -0.29 7.79 5.63
N ARG A 40 0.92 7.53 5.13
CA ARG A 40 1.39 8.14 3.90
C ARG A 40 0.53 7.65 2.72
N PRO A 41 -0.05 8.55 1.89
CA PRO A 41 -0.73 8.14 0.67
C PRO A 41 0.17 7.34 -0.25
N THR A 42 -0.41 6.34 -0.92
CA THR A 42 0.27 5.60 -1.98
C THR A 42 0.59 6.55 -3.14
N PRO A 43 1.84 6.58 -3.64
CA PRO A 43 2.22 7.49 -4.71
C PRO A 43 1.37 7.28 -5.97
N ARG A 44 0.96 8.38 -6.60
CA ARG A 44 0.32 8.36 -7.92
C ARG A 44 1.35 8.10 -9.00
N GLN A 45 0.96 7.38 -10.03
CA GLN A 45 1.71 7.26 -11.29
C GLN A 45 0.73 7.34 -12.47
N THR A 46 1.27 7.49 -13.68
CA THR A 46 0.45 7.57 -14.90
C THR A 46 -0.39 6.30 -15.09
N GLU A 47 -1.61 6.50 -15.63
CA GLU A 47 -2.46 5.44 -16.17
C GLU A 47 -1.75 4.66 -17.30
N GLY A 48 -0.84 5.32 -18.02
CA GLY A 48 -0.24 4.76 -19.22
C GLY A 48 -1.22 4.71 -20.40
N PRO A 49 -0.79 4.17 -21.55
CA PRO A 49 -1.54 4.28 -22.79
C PRO A 49 -2.54 3.14 -23.02
N TYR A 50 -2.65 2.18 -22.09
CA TYR A 50 -3.33 0.90 -22.31
C TYR A 50 -4.43 0.58 -21.30
N TYR A 51 -4.95 1.59 -20.61
CA TYR A 51 -6.21 1.42 -19.89
C TYR A 51 -7.31 1.04 -20.90
N PRO A 52 -8.22 0.10 -20.59
CA PRO A 52 -9.19 -0.37 -21.57
C PRO A 52 -10.09 0.75 -22.10
N VAL A 53 -10.14 0.90 -23.43
CA VAL A 53 -11.06 1.83 -24.12
C VAL A 53 -12.50 1.32 -24.16
N ALA A 54 -12.66 0.00 -24.02
CA ALA A 54 -13.92 -0.68 -23.79
C ALA A 54 -13.66 -1.76 -22.74
N LEU A 55 -14.55 -1.89 -21.77
CA LEU A 55 -14.41 -2.93 -20.75
C LEU A 55 -14.56 -4.31 -21.40
N PRO A 56 -13.71 -5.29 -21.04
CA PRO A 56 -13.89 -6.66 -21.48
C PRO A 56 -15.22 -7.23 -20.95
N ALA A 57 -15.71 -8.29 -21.59
CA ALA A 57 -16.94 -8.96 -21.16
C ALA A 57 -16.83 -9.49 -19.73
N ASP A 58 -15.68 -10.04 -19.39
CA ASP A 58 -15.32 -10.44 -18.03
C ASP A 58 -14.39 -9.41 -17.42
N THR A 59 -14.72 -8.99 -16.21
CA THR A 59 -13.95 -8.00 -15.43
C THR A 59 -13.76 -8.47 -13.99
N ASP A 60 -13.87 -9.77 -13.73
CA ASP A 60 -13.85 -10.29 -12.37
C ASP A 60 -12.43 -10.40 -11.80
N PHE A 61 -12.28 -11.14 -10.71
CA PHE A 61 -11.02 -11.28 -9.99
C PHE A 61 -10.04 -12.27 -10.65
N ASP A 62 -10.44 -13.16 -11.56
CA ASP A 62 -9.59 -14.21 -12.14
C ASP A 62 -9.25 -13.91 -13.60
N LEU A 63 -8.17 -13.15 -13.81
CA LEU A 63 -7.70 -12.74 -15.13
C LEU A 63 -7.13 -13.91 -15.96
N LEU A 64 -7.00 -15.11 -15.38
CA LEU A 64 -6.58 -16.33 -16.09
C LEU A 64 -7.75 -17.04 -16.78
N ARG A 65 -8.95 -16.46 -16.71
CA ARG A 65 -10.14 -16.89 -17.43
C ARG A 65 -10.63 -15.75 -18.31
N SER A 66 -11.02 -16.07 -19.53
CA SER A 66 -11.76 -15.15 -20.40
C SER A 66 -12.84 -15.94 -21.11
N GLY A 67 -14.07 -15.79 -20.64
CA GLY A 67 -15.22 -16.60 -20.97
C GLY A 67 -14.94 -18.08 -20.70
N THR A 68 -14.89 -18.87 -21.76
CA THR A 68 -14.59 -20.31 -21.70
C THR A 68 -13.10 -20.62 -21.83
N LEU A 69 -12.27 -19.62 -22.14
CA LEU A 69 -10.83 -19.78 -22.34
C LEU A 69 -10.11 -19.79 -20.99
N ALA A 70 -9.08 -20.62 -20.91
CA ALA A 70 -8.15 -20.66 -19.78
C ALA A 70 -6.77 -20.21 -20.26
N TYR A 71 -6.17 -19.24 -19.56
CA TYR A 71 -4.83 -18.80 -19.86
C TYR A 71 -3.79 -19.74 -19.23
N GLY A 72 -2.81 -20.18 -20.03
CA GLY A 72 -1.83 -21.19 -19.62
C GLY A 72 -0.37 -20.76 -19.67
N LYS A 73 -0.08 -19.51 -20.06
CA LYS A 73 1.31 -19.02 -20.15
C LYS A 73 1.70 -18.25 -18.89
N GLY A 74 3.00 -18.17 -18.63
CA GLY A 74 3.55 -17.38 -17.54
C GLY A 74 3.41 -18.02 -16.17
N ARG A 75 3.63 -17.22 -15.13
CA ARG A 75 3.54 -17.65 -13.73
C ARG A 75 2.27 -17.10 -13.10
N PRO A 76 1.27 -17.94 -12.77
CA PRO A 76 0.11 -17.50 -12.00
C PRO A 76 0.53 -16.82 -10.70
N ALA A 77 -0.19 -15.79 -10.31
CA ALA A 77 0.03 -15.05 -9.08
C ALA A 77 -1.30 -14.59 -8.46
N TRP A 78 -1.34 -14.59 -7.14
CA TRP A 78 -2.33 -13.89 -6.35
C TRP A 78 -1.79 -12.52 -5.97
N VAL A 79 -2.54 -11.48 -6.32
CA VAL A 79 -2.29 -10.10 -5.90
C VAL A 79 -3.39 -9.72 -4.93
N THR A 80 -3.03 -9.47 -3.67
CA THR A 80 -3.97 -9.23 -2.58
C THR A 80 -3.59 -7.97 -1.81
N GLY A 81 -4.49 -7.50 -0.94
CA GLY A 81 -4.15 -6.47 0.02
C GLY A 81 -5.38 -5.78 0.56
N THR A 82 -5.19 -4.58 1.08
CA THR A 82 -6.25 -3.72 1.60
C THR A 82 -6.13 -2.31 1.03
N VAL A 83 -7.26 -1.61 0.97
CA VAL A 83 -7.34 -0.20 0.62
C VAL A 83 -7.90 0.57 1.82
N THR A 84 -7.19 1.60 2.28
CA THR A 84 -7.61 2.47 3.38
C THR A 84 -7.47 3.95 3.03
N ASP A 85 -8.12 4.84 3.79
CA ASP A 85 -7.79 6.27 3.80
C ASP A 85 -6.50 6.54 4.60
N THR A 86 -6.06 7.81 4.63
CA THR A 86 -4.87 8.25 5.38
C THR A 86 -5.02 8.15 6.91
N ARG A 87 -6.22 7.90 7.44
CA ARG A 87 -6.45 7.64 8.86
C ARG A 87 -6.47 6.14 9.17
N GLY A 88 -6.25 5.28 8.17
CA GLY A 88 -6.33 3.83 8.30
C GLY A 88 -7.76 3.29 8.26
N THR A 89 -8.75 4.10 7.88
CA THR A 89 -10.14 3.67 7.73
C THR A 89 -10.26 2.84 6.45
N PRO A 90 -10.79 1.60 6.50
CA PRO A 90 -10.99 0.81 5.29
C PRO A 90 -11.93 1.48 4.28
N LEU A 91 -11.56 1.42 3.00
CA LEU A 91 -12.37 1.95 1.90
C LEU A 91 -13.44 0.93 1.46
N ALA A 92 -14.31 0.55 2.40
CA ALA A 92 -15.33 -0.47 2.17
C ALA A 92 -16.31 -0.08 1.06
N GLY A 93 -16.63 -1.01 0.15
CA GLY A 93 -17.56 -0.78 -0.95
C GLY A 93 -17.01 0.05 -2.12
N GLY A 94 -15.79 0.58 -2.00
CA GLY A 94 -15.07 1.14 -3.15
C GLY A 94 -14.71 0.07 -4.18
N GLU A 95 -14.14 0.48 -5.30
CA GLU A 95 -13.68 -0.40 -6.37
C GLU A 95 -12.17 -0.31 -6.50
N ILE A 96 -11.52 -1.44 -6.75
CA ILE A 96 -10.14 -1.50 -7.22
C ILE A 96 -10.09 -2.26 -8.54
N GLU A 97 -9.37 -1.68 -9.49
CA GLU A 97 -9.18 -2.17 -10.84
C GLU A 97 -7.69 -2.45 -11.06
N ILE A 98 -7.39 -3.50 -11.82
CA ILE A 98 -6.05 -3.78 -12.31
C ILE A 98 -6.06 -3.96 -13.82
N TRP A 99 -4.97 -3.55 -14.48
CA TRP A 99 -4.68 -3.94 -15.85
C TRP A 99 -3.20 -4.20 -16.07
N GLN A 100 -2.90 -5.17 -16.92
CA GLN A 100 -1.53 -5.56 -17.26
C GLN A 100 -1.48 -6.24 -18.63
N CYS A 101 -0.28 -6.36 -19.16
CA CYS A 101 -0.02 -7.19 -20.33
C CYS A 101 -0.08 -8.68 -19.99
N ASP A 102 -0.25 -9.48 -21.05
CA ASP A 102 -0.06 -10.92 -21.04
C ASP A 102 1.43 -11.29 -20.88
N GLN A 103 1.73 -12.60 -20.86
CA GLN A 103 3.10 -13.10 -20.68
C GLN A 103 4.07 -12.67 -21.79
N ASP A 104 3.55 -12.36 -22.98
CA ASP A 104 4.33 -11.95 -24.15
C ASP A 104 4.50 -10.41 -24.21
N GLY A 105 3.96 -9.68 -23.20
CA GLY A 105 4.09 -8.24 -23.08
C GLY A 105 3.06 -7.45 -23.87
N HIS A 106 1.92 -8.06 -24.22
CA HIS A 106 0.86 -7.45 -25.02
C HIS A 106 -0.39 -7.09 -24.21
N TYR A 107 -0.95 -5.91 -24.46
CA TYR A 107 -2.19 -5.41 -23.86
C TYR A 107 -3.38 -5.59 -24.79
N HIS A 108 -4.56 -5.84 -24.21
CA HIS A 108 -5.85 -5.75 -24.91
C HIS A 108 -6.22 -4.30 -25.19
N HIS A 109 -5.48 -3.68 -26.10
CA HIS A 109 -5.67 -2.28 -26.48
C HIS A 109 -5.38 -2.09 -27.98
N PRO A 110 -6.21 -1.35 -28.73
CA PRO A 110 -5.99 -1.11 -30.16
C PRO A 110 -4.62 -0.51 -30.47
N GLY A 111 -4.11 0.35 -29.57
CA GLY A 111 -2.78 0.95 -29.66
C GLY A 111 -1.60 -0.02 -29.47
N ASP A 112 -1.83 -1.29 -29.13
CA ASP A 112 -0.80 -2.34 -29.06
C ASP A 112 -0.89 -3.37 -30.21
N GLY A 113 -1.71 -3.06 -31.22
CA GLY A 113 -1.77 -3.81 -32.48
C GLY A 113 -2.53 -5.13 -32.41
N GLY A 114 -3.34 -5.35 -31.37
CA GLY A 114 -4.24 -6.52 -31.29
C GLY A 114 -3.54 -7.87 -31.16
N ARG A 115 -2.37 -7.89 -30.51
CA ARG A 115 -1.52 -9.09 -30.35
C ARG A 115 -1.72 -9.83 -29.03
N ALA A 116 -2.45 -9.22 -28.10
CA ALA A 116 -2.70 -9.81 -26.79
C ALA A 116 -3.44 -11.13 -26.92
N ASP A 117 -3.02 -12.10 -26.11
CA ASP A 117 -3.61 -13.42 -26.08
C ASP A 117 -5.07 -13.34 -25.61
N PRO A 118 -6.04 -13.78 -26.42
CA PRO A 118 -7.46 -13.66 -26.09
C PRO A 118 -7.86 -14.50 -24.87
N ALA A 119 -7.04 -15.47 -24.44
CA ALA A 119 -7.32 -16.25 -23.24
C ALA A 119 -6.94 -15.51 -21.94
N PHE A 120 -6.10 -14.47 -22.00
CA PHE A 120 -5.78 -13.63 -20.84
C PHE A 120 -6.74 -12.46 -20.76
N GLN A 121 -7.42 -12.26 -19.63
CA GLN A 121 -8.41 -11.19 -19.49
C GLN A 121 -7.79 -9.78 -19.54
N GLY A 122 -6.57 -9.63 -19.00
CA GLY A 122 -5.79 -8.39 -19.03
C GLY A 122 -6.31 -7.23 -18.14
N PHE A 123 -7.59 -7.21 -17.79
CA PHE A 123 -8.21 -6.25 -16.89
C PHE A 123 -9.09 -6.96 -15.87
N GLY A 124 -9.12 -6.50 -14.62
CA GLY A 124 -10.05 -6.97 -13.60
C GLY A 124 -10.49 -5.85 -12.68
N LYS A 125 -11.67 -5.99 -12.10
CA LYS A 125 -12.30 -5.05 -11.19
C LYS A 125 -12.98 -5.82 -10.05
N VAL A 126 -12.72 -5.41 -8.82
CA VAL A 126 -13.40 -5.99 -7.65
C VAL A 126 -13.91 -4.89 -6.72
N THR A 127 -15.04 -5.16 -6.09
CA THR A 127 -15.53 -4.36 -4.97
C THR A 127 -14.73 -4.71 -3.72
N LEU A 128 -14.28 -3.68 -3.01
CA LEU A 128 -13.51 -3.79 -1.79
C LEU A 128 -14.38 -4.34 -0.65
N GLY A 129 -13.80 -5.28 0.11
CA GLY A 129 -14.42 -5.88 1.30
C GLY A 129 -14.71 -4.86 2.40
N ARG A 130 -15.43 -5.28 3.45
CA ARG A 130 -15.75 -4.41 4.61
C ARG A 130 -14.51 -3.93 5.36
N ASP A 131 -13.44 -4.71 5.30
CA ASP A 131 -12.11 -4.42 5.82
C ASP A 131 -11.19 -3.79 4.76
N GLY A 132 -11.74 -3.38 3.61
CA GLY A 132 -11.00 -2.80 2.49
C GLY A 132 -10.22 -3.85 1.69
N SER A 133 -10.41 -5.14 1.95
CA SER A 133 -9.66 -6.20 1.30
C SER A 133 -10.00 -6.35 -0.19
N TYR A 134 -9.00 -6.78 -0.96
CA TYR A 134 -9.16 -7.20 -2.35
C TYR A 134 -8.26 -8.40 -2.66
N ARG A 135 -8.61 -9.10 -3.74
CA ARG A 135 -7.77 -10.14 -4.32
C ARG A 135 -8.00 -10.24 -5.83
N PHE A 136 -6.93 -10.52 -6.55
CA PHE A 136 -6.95 -10.92 -7.94
C PHE A 136 -6.11 -12.17 -8.13
N ARG A 137 -6.56 -13.06 -9.02
CA ARG A 137 -5.74 -14.10 -9.61
C ARG A 137 -5.34 -13.62 -11.00
N THR A 138 -4.04 -13.52 -11.24
CA THR A 138 -3.46 -12.98 -12.47
C THR A 138 -2.10 -13.66 -12.70
N LEU A 139 -1.18 -13.00 -13.41
CA LEU A 139 0.20 -13.42 -13.60
C LEU A 139 1.14 -12.56 -12.76
N ARG A 140 2.28 -13.12 -12.36
CA ARG A 140 3.46 -12.29 -12.07
C ARG A 140 3.71 -11.43 -13.33
N PRO A 141 3.78 -10.09 -13.22
CA PRO A 141 3.77 -9.25 -14.40
C PRO A 141 4.96 -9.55 -15.31
N ALA A 142 4.74 -9.43 -16.61
CA ALA A 142 5.78 -9.48 -17.62
C ALA A 142 6.29 -8.06 -17.94
N PRO A 143 7.53 -7.89 -18.41
CA PRO A 143 8.00 -6.61 -18.94
C PRO A 143 7.34 -6.31 -20.29
N TYR A 144 7.08 -5.03 -20.58
CA TYR A 144 6.66 -4.57 -21.90
C TYR A 144 7.38 -3.26 -22.27
N SER A 145 7.67 -3.04 -23.54
CA SER A 145 8.22 -1.78 -24.08
C SER A 145 9.38 -1.18 -23.26
N GLY A 146 10.28 -2.04 -22.76
CA GLY A 146 11.44 -1.62 -21.95
C GLY A 146 11.12 -1.16 -20.52
N ARG A 147 9.86 -1.24 -20.08
CA ARG A 147 9.44 -1.00 -18.69
C ARG A 147 9.80 -2.20 -17.81
N THR A 148 10.03 -1.94 -16.52
CA THR A 148 10.11 -3.01 -15.54
C THR A 148 8.74 -3.71 -15.42
N PRO A 149 8.67 -5.03 -15.10
CA PRO A 149 7.41 -5.70 -14.79
C PRO A 149 6.53 -4.93 -13.80
N HIS A 150 5.29 -4.63 -14.20
CA HIS A 150 4.32 -3.95 -13.34
C HIS A 150 2.87 -4.33 -13.65
N ILE A 151 2.01 -4.05 -12.67
CA ILE A 151 0.54 -4.13 -12.79
C ILE A 151 0.01 -2.73 -12.53
N HIS A 152 -0.79 -2.19 -13.44
CA HIS A 152 -1.42 -0.91 -13.17
C HIS A 152 -2.61 -1.09 -12.24
N VAL A 153 -2.90 -0.05 -11.45
CA VAL A 153 -3.93 -0.08 -10.42
C VAL A 153 -4.72 1.21 -10.45
N LYS A 154 -6.03 1.11 -10.32
CA LYS A 154 -6.93 2.24 -10.12
C LYS A 154 -7.87 1.96 -8.96
N VAL A 155 -8.09 2.95 -8.10
CA VAL A 155 -9.05 2.89 -7.00
C VAL A 155 -10.12 3.94 -7.21
N ARG A 156 -11.38 3.54 -7.04
CA ARG A 156 -12.54 4.41 -7.15
C ARG A 156 -13.44 4.31 -5.93
N LEU A 157 -14.17 5.37 -5.65
CA LEU A 157 -15.29 5.37 -4.70
C LEU A 157 -16.42 6.21 -5.31
N ASP A 158 -17.63 5.66 -5.34
CA ASP A 158 -18.82 6.33 -5.90
C ASP A 158 -18.58 6.89 -7.32
N GLY A 159 -17.86 6.12 -8.15
CA GLY A 159 -17.49 6.49 -9.52
C GLY A 159 -16.35 7.50 -9.65
N GLN A 160 -15.91 8.13 -8.56
CA GLN A 160 -14.77 9.05 -8.54
C GLN A 160 -13.45 8.28 -8.47
N GLU A 161 -12.48 8.68 -9.29
CA GLU A 161 -11.13 8.12 -9.21
C GLU A 161 -10.38 8.73 -8.02
N LEU A 162 -9.97 7.89 -7.08
CA LEU A 162 -9.19 8.29 -5.92
C LEU A 162 -7.69 8.10 -6.13
N LEU A 163 -7.26 7.10 -6.88
CA LEU A 163 -5.84 6.79 -7.10
C LEU A 163 -5.66 6.07 -8.43
N THR A 164 -4.63 6.47 -9.19
CA THR A 164 -4.04 5.68 -10.27
C THR A 164 -2.55 5.52 -9.99
N THR A 165 -2.04 4.28 -10.06
CA THR A 165 -0.66 3.93 -9.74
C THR A 165 -0.22 2.62 -10.41
N GLN A 166 0.98 2.11 -10.10
CA GLN A 166 1.51 0.84 -10.60
C GLN A 166 2.17 0.04 -9.46
N PHE A 167 1.92 -1.26 -9.42
CA PHE A 167 2.58 -2.22 -8.55
C PHE A 167 3.79 -2.84 -9.24
N TYR A 168 4.90 -2.97 -8.52
CA TYR A 168 6.19 -3.44 -9.00
C TYR A 168 6.71 -4.64 -8.23
N VAL A 169 7.54 -5.45 -8.89
CA VAL A 169 8.13 -6.63 -8.26
C VAL A 169 9.41 -6.27 -7.49
N LEU A 170 9.49 -6.68 -6.22
CA LEU A 170 10.69 -6.47 -5.40
C LEU A 170 11.88 -7.26 -5.94
N GLY A 171 13.03 -6.60 -5.99
CA GLY A 171 14.29 -7.18 -6.48
C GLY A 171 14.37 -7.31 -7.99
N GLU A 172 13.38 -6.83 -8.74
CA GLU A 172 13.38 -6.89 -10.21
C GLU A 172 14.45 -5.94 -10.78
N PRO A 173 15.48 -6.45 -11.50
CA PRO A 173 16.57 -5.62 -12.02
C PRO A 173 16.11 -4.52 -12.99
N GLY A 174 14.91 -4.68 -13.59
CA GLY A 174 14.28 -3.64 -14.41
C GLY A 174 13.98 -2.35 -13.65
N ASN A 175 13.70 -2.41 -12.35
CA ASN A 175 13.27 -1.26 -11.54
C ASN A 175 14.30 -0.12 -11.58
N ALA A 176 15.59 -0.43 -11.46
CA ALA A 176 16.68 0.56 -11.48
C ALA A 176 16.86 1.28 -12.84
N ARG A 177 16.23 0.77 -13.90
CA ARG A 177 16.24 1.35 -15.26
C ARG A 177 14.91 2.00 -15.63
N ASP A 178 13.83 1.68 -14.92
CA ASP A 178 12.49 2.19 -15.21
C ASP A 178 12.34 3.65 -14.77
N PHE A 179 11.97 4.51 -15.70
CA PHE A 179 11.94 5.96 -15.45
C PHE A 179 10.83 6.37 -14.48
N LEU A 180 9.71 5.64 -14.39
CA LEU A 180 8.65 5.94 -13.43
C LEU A 180 9.01 5.45 -12.04
N TRP A 181 9.58 4.25 -11.94
CA TRP A 181 10.00 3.72 -10.65
C TRP A 181 11.11 4.58 -10.01
N ARG A 182 12.08 5.03 -10.80
CA ARG A 182 13.19 5.88 -10.33
C ARG A 182 12.78 7.27 -9.84
N GLN A 183 11.60 7.75 -10.22
CA GLN A 183 11.09 9.04 -9.75
C GLN A 183 10.51 8.96 -8.34
N LEU A 184 10.23 7.75 -7.84
CA LEU A 184 9.76 7.52 -6.48
C LEU A 184 10.92 7.72 -5.49
N ASP A 185 10.62 8.36 -4.35
CA ASP A 185 11.49 8.30 -3.19
C ASP A 185 11.48 6.91 -2.54
N GLU A 186 12.37 6.68 -1.58
CA GLU A 186 12.54 5.36 -0.94
C GLU A 186 11.23 4.80 -0.38
N ALA A 187 10.46 5.63 0.32
CA ALA A 187 9.19 5.20 0.89
C ALA A 187 8.12 4.97 -0.19
N GLY A 188 8.18 5.64 -1.34
CA GLY A 188 7.31 5.40 -2.49
C GLY A 188 7.66 4.09 -3.20
N GLN A 189 8.95 3.80 -3.37
CA GLN A 189 9.43 2.52 -3.87
C GLN A 189 8.98 1.39 -2.94
N ALA A 190 9.11 1.55 -1.62
CA ALA A 190 8.66 0.58 -0.63
C ALA A 190 7.13 0.40 -0.61
N ALA A 191 6.36 1.44 -0.90
CA ALA A 191 4.91 1.36 -0.98
C ALA A 191 4.42 0.58 -2.21
N LEU A 192 5.09 0.75 -3.35
CA LEU A 192 4.67 0.20 -4.64
C LEU A 192 5.39 -1.10 -5.01
N THR A 193 6.32 -1.59 -4.21
CA THR A 193 7.16 -2.75 -4.55
C THR A 193 6.98 -3.89 -3.55
N ARG A 194 6.60 -5.08 -4.01
CA ARG A 194 6.40 -6.26 -3.14
C ARG A 194 7.06 -7.53 -3.70
N PRO A 195 7.52 -8.43 -2.82
CA PRO A 195 8.02 -9.72 -3.27
C PRO A 195 6.87 -10.55 -3.83
N PHE A 196 7.14 -11.26 -4.92
CA PHE A 196 6.29 -12.34 -5.41
C PHE A 196 6.86 -13.66 -4.87
N VAL A 197 6.24 -14.18 -3.83
CA VAL A 197 6.69 -15.39 -3.12
C VAL A 197 5.96 -16.59 -3.69
N ALA A 198 6.68 -17.66 -4.02
CA ALA A 198 6.07 -18.88 -4.55
C ALA A 198 5.09 -19.50 -3.54
N GLY A 199 3.91 -19.91 -4.01
CA GLY A 199 2.89 -20.61 -3.25
C GLY A 199 2.40 -21.87 -3.98
N PRO A 200 1.49 -22.64 -3.36
CA PRO A 200 1.03 -23.93 -3.89
C PRO A 200 0.24 -23.84 -5.20
N ASP A 201 -0.35 -22.69 -5.49
CA ASP A 201 -1.27 -22.43 -6.61
C ASP A 201 -0.87 -21.19 -7.44
N GLY A 202 0.40 -20.76 -7.31
CA GLY A 202 0.96 -19.57 -7.93
C GLY A 202 1.75 -18.73 -6.95
N ASP A 203 2.41 -17.69 -7.46
CA ASP A 203 3.07 -16.68 -6.64
C ASP A 203 2.06 -15.89 -5.81
N ARG A 204 2.52 -15.20 -4.77
CA ARG A 204 1.71 -14.34 -3.92
C ARG A 204 2.43 -13.02 -3.67
N ALA A 205 1.72 -11.91 -3.82
CA ALA A 205 2.19 -10.57 -3.51
C ALA A 205 1.07 -9.76 -2.83
N GLU A 206 1.42 -9.07 -1.75
CA GLU A 206 0.46 -8.32 -0.94
C GLU A 206 0.77 -6.82 -0.94
N TYR A 207 -0.15 -6.00 -1.46
CA TYR A 207 -0.01 -4.54 -1.54
C TYR A 207 -1.08 -3.84 -0.71
N ALA A 208 -0.67 -3.21 0.39
CA ALA A 208 -1.50 -2.22 1.07
C ALA A 208 -1.53 -0.91 0.26
N VAL A 209 -2.73 -0.40 0.04
CA VAL A 209 -2.98 0.85 -0.69
C VAL A 209 -3.61 1.86 0.25
N VAL A 210 -3.08 3.08 0.23
CA VAL A 210 -3.58 4.20 1.03
C VAL A 210 -4.01 5.29 0.06
N VAL A 211 -5.30 5.60 0.04
CA VAL A 211 -5.87 6.69 -0.76
C VAL A 211 -6.00 7.97 0.06
N GLN A 212 -5.93 9.10 -0.63
CA GLN A 212 -6.30 10.38 -0.07
C GLN A 212 -7.78 10.61 -0.38
N ALA A 213 -8.63 10.36 0.62
CA ALA A 213 -10.06 10.65 0.58
C ALA A 213 -10.34 12.14 0.85
#